data_AF-A0A8H2HPH0-F1
#
_entry.id   AF-A0A8H2HPH0-F1
#
_cell.length_a   1.000
_cell.length_b   1.000
_cell.length_c   1.000
_cell.angle_alpha   90.00
_cell.angle_beta   90.00
_cell.angle_gamma   90.00
#
_symmetry.space_group_name_H-M   'P 1'
#
loop_
_entity.id
_entity.type
_entity.pdbx_description
1 polymer ?
#
loop_
_entity_poly.entity_id
_entity_poly.type
_entity_poly.pdbx_seq_one_letter_code
_entity_poly.pdbx_strand_id
1 'polypeptide(L)'
;MKARNLFPFFDTAYQGFASGDLSKDAWAIQYFIEQGFELCVAQSFAKNFGLYGQRAGCFHFVAAPGPHAEDLTKRVGSQLAILTRSEISNPPIYGAKIASTILNDEQLFKEWEQDLCTMSGRIIAMRKALRDKLVELGTPGNWDHITSQIGMFSL
;
A
#
# COMPACT_ATOMS: atom_id res chain seq x y z
N MET A 1 5.94 -20.18 3.02
CA MET A 1 7.02 -19.33 2.45
C MET A 1 8.40 -19.90 2.76
N LYS A 2 8.87 -19.94 4.04
CA LYS A 2 10.21 -20.46 4.41
C LYS A 2 10.49 -21.90 3.95
N ALA A 3 9.60 -22.86 4.28
CA ALA A 3 9.77 -24.27 3.93
C ALA A 3 9.87 -24.54 2.41
N ARG A 4 9.38 -23.61 1.59
CA ARG A 4 9.40 -23.69 0.12
C ARG A 4 10.43 -22.74 -0.51
N ASN A 5 11.26 -22.07 0.30
CA ASN A 5 12.25 -21.09 -0.12
C ASN A 5 11.69 -20.03 -1.09
N LEU A 6 10.52 -19.48 -0.78
CA LEU A 6 9.83 -18.50 -1.64
C LEU A 6 10.29 -17.07 -1.33
N PHE A 7 10.47 -16.27 -2.38
CA PHE A 7 10.76 -14.84 -2.31
C PHE A 7 9.47 -14.02 -2.24
N PRO A 8 9.19 -13.29 -1.14
CA PRO A 8 8.02 -12.43 -1.03
C PRO A 8 8.15 -11.15 -1.86
N PHE A 9 7.11 -10.84 -2.62
CA PHE A 9 6.94 -9.55 -3.29
C PHE A 9 5.57 -9.01 -2.90
N PHE A 10 5.54 -7.89 -2.19
CA PHE A 10 4.30 -7.23 -1.78
C PHE A 10 3.91 -6.10 -2.73
N ASP A 11 2.65 -6.07 -3.14
CA ASP A 11 2.04 -4.94 -3.83
C ASP A 11 1.16 -4.16 -2.83
N THR A 12 1.54 -2.92 -2.55
CA THR A 12 0.97 -2.07 -1.51
C THR A 12 0.40 -0.80 -2.14
N ALA A 13 -0.77 -0.94 -2.77
CA ALA A 13 -1.47 0.18 -3.40
C ALA A 13 -2.60 0.79 -2.56
N TYR A 14 -3.00 0.12 -1.47
CA TYR A 14 -4.21 0.43 -0.70
C TYR A 14 -3.97 0.57 0.81
N GLN A 15 -2.72 0.82 1.23
CA GLN A 15 -2.40 1.03 2.65
C GLN A 15 -3.19 2.22 3.20
N GLY A 16 -3.96 1.99 4.27
CA GLY A 16 -4.91 2.93 4.88
C GLY A 16 -6.38 2.72 4.44
N PHE A 17 -6.65 1.95 3.38
CA PHE A 17 -8.01 1.68 2.91
C PHE A 17 -8.60 0.35 3.42
N ALA A 18 -7.77 -0.53 3.97
CA ALA A 18 -8.24 -1.83 4.46
C ALA A 18 -8.91 -1.65 5.83
N SER A 19 -8.20 -1.01 6.75
CA SER A 19 -8.67 -0.80 8.14
C SER A 19 -8.86 0.66 8.54
N GLY A 20 -8.43 1.62 7.71
CA GLY A 20 -8.31 3.03 8.10
C GLY A 20 -7.01 3.36 8.84
N ASP A 21 -6.14 2.36 9.06
CA ASP A 21 -4.91 2.48 9.85
C ASP A 21 -3.70 1.98 9.04
N LEU A 22 -2.70 2.85 8.88
CA LEU A 22 -1.51 2.56 8.08
C LEU A 22 -0.68 1.41 8.64
N SER A 23 -0.61 1.28 9.97
CA SER A 23 0.21 0.27 10.66
C SER A 23 -0.44 -1.10 10.57
N LYS A 24 -1.75 -1.17 10.81
CA LYS A 24 -2.52 -2.42 10.63
C LYS A 24 -2.45 -2.91 9.19
N ASP A 25 -2.58 -2.01 8.23
CA ASP A 25 -2.55 -2.37 6.81
C ASP A 25 -1.13 -2.78 6.34
N ALA A 26 -0.07 -2.36 7.05
CA ALA A 26 1.31 -2.78 6.80
C ALA A 26 1.74 -4.06 7.55
N TRP A 27 0.89 -4.61 8.42
CA TRP A 27 1.26 -5.68 9.35
C TRP A 27 1.91 -6.89 8.66
N ALA A 28 1.37 -7.33 7.52
CA ALA A 28 1.91 -8.50 6.82
C ALA A 28 3.36 -8.27 6.33
N ILE A 29 3.69 -7.06 5.89
CA ILE A 29 5.04 -6.70 5.45
C ILE A 29 5.97 -6.69 6.67
N GLN A 30 5.58 -6.00 7.74
CA GLN A 30 6.37 -5.92 8.97
C GLN A 30 6.63 -7.31 9.56
N TYR A 31 5.60 -8.16 9.61
CA TYR A 31 5.74 -9.53 10.05
C TYR A 31 6.78 -10.30 9.22
N PHE A 32 6.78 -10.17 7.89
CA PHE A 32 7.79 -10.84 7.05
C PHE A 32 9.21 -10.29 7.29
N ILE A 33 9.35 -8.97 7.49
CA ILE A 33 10.64 -8.36 7.84
C ILE A 33 11.13 -8.91 9.19
N GLU A 34 10.28 -8.93 10.21
CA GLU A 34 10.59 -9.49 11.54
C GLU A 34 10.95 -10.98 11.50
N GLN A 35 10.35 -11.71 10.56
CA GLN A 35 10.68 -13.12 10.32
C GLN A 35 12.01 -13.31 9.56
N GLY A 36 12.73 -12.24 9.23
CA GLY A 36 14.04 -12.25 8.60
C GLY A 36 14.00 -12.56 7.10
N PHE A 37 12.89 -12.28 6.43
CA PHE A 37 12.81 -12.44 4.97
C PHE A 37 13.57 -11.31 4.26
N GLU A 38 14.28 -11.69 3.19
CA GLU A 38 14.56 -10.78 2.08
C GLU A 38 13.28 -10.63 1.24
N LEU A 39 12.92 -9.40 0.85
CA LEU A 39 11.68 -9.14 0.12
C LEU A 39 11.70 -7.85 -0.70
N CYS A 40 10.71 -7.72 -1.57
CA CYS A 40 10.41 -6.47 -2.29
C CYS A 40 9.03 -5.94 -1.93
N VAL A 41 8.87 -4.61 -1.99
CA VAL A 41 7.57 -3.93 -1.87
C VAL A 41 7.42 -2.92 -3.01
N ALA A 42 6.37 -3.05 -3.83
CA ALA A 42 5.91 -2.00 -4.71
C ALA A 42 4.85 -1.17 -3.99
N GLN A 43 5.17 0.07 -3.64
CA GLN A 43 4.27 0.96 -2.90
C GLN A 43 3.72 2.03 -3.83
N SER A 44 2.39 2.20 -3.86
CA SER A 44 1.73 3.23 -4.65
C SER A 44 1.12 4.31 -3.76
N PHE A 45 1.31 5.58 -4.15
CA PHE A 45 0.61 6.71 -3.55
C PHE A 45 -0.61 7.17 -4.37
N ALA A 46 -0.97 6.44 -5.42
CA ALA A 46 -2.06 6.84 -6.31
C ALA A 46 -3.42 6.92 -5.58
N LYS A 47 -3.68 6.02 -4.61
CA LYS A 47 -4.98 5.91 -3.95
C LYS A 47 -5.00 6.64 -2.62
N ASN A 48 -4.04 6.34 -1.74
CA ASN A 48 -4.02 6.86 -0.37
C ASN A 48 -3.66 8.35 -0.30
N PHE A 49 -2.87 8.88 -1.24
CA PHE A 49 -2.69 10.33 -1.40
C PHE A 49 -3.58 10.94 -2.49
N GLY A 50 -4.40 10.15 -3.19
CA GLY A 50 -5.14 10.62 -4.36
C GLY A 50 -4.26 11.08 -5.53
N LEU A 51 -2.98 10.70 -5.56
CA LEU A 51 -2.00 11.13 -6.58
C LEU A 51 -2.07 10.29 -7.87
N TYR A 52 -3.28 9.92 -8.31
CA TYR A 52 -3.54 8.99 -9.41
C TYR A 52 -2.72 9.31 -10.67
N GLY A 53 -2.82 10.55 -11.17
CA GLY A 53 -2.15 11.01 -12.38
C GLY A 53 -0.69 11.41 -12.18
N GLN A 54 -0.24 11.60 -10.93
CA GLN A 54 1.12 12.07 -10.64
C GLN A 54 2.17 10.95 -10.63
N ARG A 55 1.72 9.70 -10.67
CA ARG A 55 2.57 8.50 -10.76
C ARG A 55 3.58 8.41 -9.60
N ALA A 56 3.17 8.86 -8.42
CA ALA A 56 3.97 8.80 -7.20
C ALA A 56 3.91 7.39 -6.58
N GLY A 57 5.09 6.88 -6.19
CA GLY A 57 5.26 5.58 -5.56
C GLY A 57 6.73 5.30 -5.26
N CYS A 58 6.99 4.18 -4.60
CA CYS A 58 8.32 3.74 -4.21
C CYS A 58 8.49 2.24 -4.49
N PHE A 59 9.71 1.85 -4.85
CA PHE A 59 10.13 0.46 -4.88
C PHE A 59 11.10 0.23 -3.71
N HIS A 60 10.80 -0.75 -2.88
CA HIS A 60 11.61 -1.11 -1.72
C HIS A 60 12.22 -2.49 -1.94
N PHE A 61 13.51 -2.61 -1.66
CA PHE A 61 14.18 -3.88 -1.45
C PHE A 61 14.65 -3.94 0.00
N VAL A 62 14.34 -5.03 0.68
CA VAL A 62 14.75 -5.28 2.06
C VAL A 62 15.63 -6.52 2.05
N ALA A 63 16.91 -6.35 2.35
CA ALA A 63 17.84 -7.46 2.51
C ALA A 63 17.50 -8.30 3.75
N ALA A 64 17.70 -9.62 3.68
CA ALA A 64 17.66 -10.45 4.87
C ALA A 64 18.71 -9.98 5.90
N PRO A 65 18.43 -10.10 7.21
CA PRO A 65 19.38 -9.68 8.24
C PRO A 65 20.67 -10.52 8.17
N GLY A 66 21.81 -9.84 8.19
CA GLY A 66 23.12 -10.50 8.13
C GLY A 66 24.27 -9.52 7.91
N PRO A 67 25.53 -9.99 8.03
CA PRO A 67 26.71 -9.14 7.93
C PRO A 67 26.89 -8.48 6.54
N HIS A 68 26.23 -9.00 5.51
CA HIS A 68 26.30 -8.50 4.14
C HIS A 68 25.04 -7.72 3.70
N ALA A 69 24.07 -7.51 4.58
CA ALA A 69 22.79 -6.89 4.23
C ALA A 69 22.95 -5.47 3.66
N GLU A 70 23.84 -4.68 4.25
CA GLU A 70 24.12 -3.31 3.80
C GLU A 70 24.78 -3.29 2.41
N ASP A 71 25.80 -4.13 2.19
CA ASP A 71 26.47 -4.24 0.90
C ASP A 71 25.52 -4.73 -0.20
N LEU A 72 24.70 -5.74 0.12
CA LEU A 72 23.67 -6.24 -0.79
C LEU A 72 22.70 -5.14 -1.20
N THR A 73 22.21 -4.35 -0.24
CA THR A 73 21.29 -3.24 -0.50
C THR A 73 21.91 -2.20 -1.43
N LYS A 74 23.20 -1.85 -1.24
CA LYS A 74 23.93 -0.94 -2.15
C LYS A 74 24.05 -1.51 -3.56
N ARG A 75 24.41 -2.79 -3.68
CA ARG A 75 24.54 -3.49 -4.96
C ARG A 75 23.21 -3.54 -5.70
N VAL A 76 22.13 -3.94 -5.02
CA VAL A 76 20.77 -3.94 -5.60
C VAL A 76 20.36 -2.52 -6.00
N GLY A 77 20.59 -1.52 -5.15
CA GLY A 77 20.33 -0.11 -5.46
C GLY A 77 21.02 0.38 -6.74
N SER A 78 22.28 -0.03 -6.96
CA SER A 78 23.00 0.29 -8.20
C SER A 78 22.34 -0.30 -9.45
N GLN A 79 21.83 -1.54 -9.37
CA GLN A 79 21.14 -2.19 -10.48
C GLN A 79 19.79 -1.51 -10.75
N LEU A 80 19.05 -1.15 -9.71
CA LEU A 80 17.79 -0.40 -9.84
C LEU A 80 18.01 0.97 -10.48
N ALA A 81 19.10 1.65 -10.16
CA ALA A 81 19.46 2.92 -10.80
C ALA A 81 19.78 2.75 -12.29
N ILE A 82 20.51 1.69 -12.68
CA ILE A 82 20.78 1.36 -14.09
C ILE A 82 19.49 1.09 -14.86
N LEU A 83 18.58 0.28 -14.30
CA LEU A 83 17.27 0.00 -14.90
C LEU A 83 16.45 1.28 -15.08
N THR A 84 16.33 2.07 -14.01
CA THR A 84 15.60 3.36 -14.03
C THR A 84 16.15 4.29 -15.10
N ARG A 85 17.48 4.42 -15.19
CA ARG A 85 18.15 5.29 -16.16
C ARG A 85 17.89 4.83 -17.60
N SER A 86 17.84 3.53 -17.82
CA SER A 86 17.67 2.93 -19.15
C SER A 86 16.23 3.02 -19.66
N GLU A 87 15.24 3.00 -18.77
CA GLU A 87 13.82 2.97 -19.14
C GLU A 87 13.13 4.33 -19.10
N ILE A 88 13.36 5.11 -18.04
CA ILE A 88 12.62 6.37 -17.81
C ILE A 88 13.51 7.56 -17.54
N SER A 89 14.84 7.39 -17.56
CA SER A 89 15.85 8.36 -17.10
C SER A 89 15.74 8.72 -15.62
N ASN A 90 14.64 9.33 -15.20
CA ASN A 90 14.35 9.78 -13.84
C ASN A 90 12.83 9.86 -13.61
N PRO A 91 12.36 9.64 -12.36
CA PRO A 91 10.94 9.65 -12.06
C PRO A 91 10.32 11.07 -12.05
N PRO A 92 8.98 11.19 -12.15
CA PRO A 92 8.27 12.46 -12.01
C PRO A 92 8.44 13.09 -10.61
N ILE A 93 8.83 14.36 -10.57
CA ILE A 93 9.18 15.03 -9.31
C ILE A 93 7.98 15.61 -8.54
N TYR A 94 6.92 16.02 -9.23
CA TYR A 94 5.85 16.82 -8.60
C TYR A 94 5.06 16.03 -7.55
N GLY A 95 4.55 14.85 -7.94
CA GLY A 95 3.87 13.95 -6.98
C GLY A 95 4.77 13.50 -5.83
N ALA A 96 6.05 13.27 -6.10
CA ALA A 96 7.03 12.93 -5.08
C ALA A 96 7.22 14.07 -4.07
N LYS A 97 7.25 15.33 -4.52
CA LYS A 97 7.32 16.50 -3.64
C LYS A 97 6.07 16.65 -2.77
N ILE A 98 4.87 16.44 -3.32
CA ILE A 98 3.63 16.49 -2.52
C ILE A 98 3.67 15.45 -1.41
N ALA A 99 3.93 14.18 -1.77
CA ALA A 99 4.03 13.11 -0.78
C ALA A 99 5.13 13.41 0.25
N SER A 100 6.29 13.87 -0.18
CA SER A 100 7.40 14.25 0.71
C SER A 100 7.01 15.38 1.66
N THR A 101 6.33 16.43 1.19
CA THR A 101 5.91 17.55 2.05
C THR A 101 4.94 17.08 3.12
N ILE A 102 3.95 16.28 2.76
CA ILE A 102 2.96 15.77 3.72
C ILE A 102 3.60 14.81 4.73
N LEU A 103 4.44 13.87 4.26
CA LEU A 103 5.06 12.85 5.11
C LEU A 103 6.11 13.40 6.08
N ASN A 104 6.70 14.57 5.80
CA ASN A 104 7.75 15.16 6.63
C ASN A 104 7.28 16.36 7.45
N ASP A 105 5.98 16.68 7.42
CA ASP A 105 5.38 17.72 8.25
C ASP A 105 4.36 17.07 9.19
N GLU A 106 4.55 17.22 10.51
CA GLU A 106 3.73 16.53 11.51
C GLU A 106 2.24 16.93 11.43
N GLN A 107 1.95 18.19 11.11
CA GLN A 107 0.58 18.66 11.01
C GLN A 107 -0.09 18.10 9.76
N LEU A 108 0.59 18.18 8.61
CA LEU A 108 0.06 17.65 7.35
C LEU A 108 -0.08 16.13 7.39
N PHE A 109 0.85 15.43 8.03
CA PHE A 109 0.78 13.98 8.20
C PHE A 109 -0.48 13.58 8.98
N LYS A 110 -0.75 14.24 10.11
CA LYS A 110 -1.95 13.98 10.92
C LYS A 110 -3.23 14.29 10.17
N GLU A 111 -3.25 15.39 9.42
CA GLU A 111 -4.39 15.74 8.56
C GLU A 111 -4.65 14.66 7.51
N TRP A 112 -3.59 14.21 6.82
CA TRP A 112 -3.68 13.14 5.83
C TRP A 112 -4.14 11.80 6.44
N GLU A 113 -3.68 11.42 7.63
CA GLU A 113 -4.17 10.22 8.32
C GLU A 113 -5.67 10.30 8.62
N GLN A 114 -6.16 11.49 9.00
CA GLN A 114 -7.59 11.71 9.22
C GLN A 114 -8.39 11.67 7.92
N ASP A 115 -7.83 12.14 6.80
CA ASP A 115 -8.44 12.02 5.48
C ASP A 115 -8.56 10.56 5.04
N LEU A 116 -7.56 9.72 5.33
CA LEU A 116 -7.65 8.27 5.10
C LEU A 116 -8.80 7.62 5.87
N CYS A 117 -8.94 7.98 7.15
CA CYS A 117 -10.05 7.51 7.99
C CYS A 117 -11.41 7.94 7.40
N THR A 118 -11.50 9.17 6.91
CA THR A 118 -12.71 9.70 6.28
C THR A 118 -13.06 8.93 5.00
N MET A 119 -12.08 8.72 4.12
CA MET A 119 -12.27 8.00 2.86
C MET A 119 -12.64 6.53 3.08
N SER A 120 -11.90 5.82 3.93
CA SER A 120 -12.15 4.40 4.25
C SER A 120 -13.49 4.21 4.98
N GLY A 121 -13.80 5.08 5.94
CA GLY A 121 -15.08 5.10 6.65
C GLY A 121 -16.27 5.29 5.71
N ARG A 122 -16.16 6.19 4.73
CA ARG A 122 -17.21 6.38 3.72
C ARG A 122 -17.42 5.13 2.85
N ILE A 123 -16.35 4.43 2.45
CA ILE A 123 -16.47 3.19 1.67
C ILE A 123 -17.24 2.12 2.46
N ILE A 124 -16.92 1.95 3.75
CA ILE A 124 -17.62 1.00 4.63
C ILE A 124 -19.11 1.38 4.77
N ALA A 125 -19.40 2.67 4.95
CA ALA A 125 -20.78 3.15 5.04
C ALA A 125 -21.58 2.85 3.75
N MET A 126 -20.97 3.04 2.58
CA MET A 126 -21.63 2.75 1.29
C MET A 126 -21.85 1.26 1.06
N ARG A 127 -20.90 0.41 1.47
CA ARG A 127 -21.08 -1.05 1.41
C ARG A 127 -22.27 -1.50 2.25
N LYS A 128 -22.37 -0.99 3.48
CA LYS A 128 -23.52 -1.25 4.36
C LYS A 128 -24.82 -0.78 3.71
N ALA A 129 -24.86 0.46 3.23
CA ALA A 129 -26.05 1.03 2.61
C ALA A 129 -26.53 0.22 1.40
N LEU A 130 -25.61 -0.22 0.53
CA LEU A 130 -25.93 -1.05 -0.63
C LEU A 130 -26.49 -2.42 -0.20
N ARG A 131 -25.80 -3.12 0.70
CA ARG A 131 -26.21 -4.43 1.21
C ARG A 131 -27.59 -4.36 1.87
N ASP A 132 -27.80 -3.37 2.73
CA ASP A 132 -29.08 -3.18 3.42
C ASP A 132 -30.21 -2.93 2.42
N LYS A 133 -29.96 -2.15 1.34
CA LYS A 133 -30.98 -1.90 0.33
C LYS A 133 -31.32 -3.13 -0.50
N LEU A 134 -30.33 -3.97 -0.84
CA LEU A 134 -30.55 -5.23 -1.55
C LEU A 134 -31.41 -6.19 -0.73
N VAL A 135 -31.18 -6.26 0.59
CA VAL A 135 -31.97 -7.04 1.54
C VAL A 135 -33.39 -6.50 1.66
N GLU A 136 -33.56 -5.18 1.79
CA GLU A 136 -34.87 -4.52 1.87
C GLU A 136 -35.73 -4.81 0.63
N LEU A 137 -35.11 -4.82 -0.56
CA LEU A 137 -35.79 -5.11 -1.82
C LEU A 137 -36.07 -6.60 -2.06
N GLY A 138 -35.66 -7.49 -1.16
CA GLY A 138 -35.81 -8.94 -1.33
C GLY A 138 -35.02 -9.48 -2.52
N THR A 139 -33.88 -8.83 -2.87
CA THR A 139 -33.07 -9.21 -4.03
C THR A 139 -32.55 -10.65 -3.84
N PRO A 140 -32.81 -11.58 -4.78
CA PRO A 140 -32.42 -12.99 -4.62
C PRO A 140 -30.92 -13.18 -4.35
N GLY A 141 -30.57 -14.11 -3.46
CA GLY A 141 -29.19 -14.46 -3.12
C GLY A 141 -28.72 -13.96 -1.75
N ASN A 142 -27.43 -14.16 -1.45
CA ASN A 142 -26.77 -13.64 -0.24
C ASN A 142 -25.83 -12.48 -0.63
N TRP A 143 -25.96 -11.36 0.08
CA TRP A 143 -25.22 -10.12 -0.18
C TRP A 143 -24.22 -9.74 0.92
N ASP A 144 -23.91 -10.65 1.84
CA ASP A 144 -23.02 -10.39 2.98
C ASP A 144 -21.54 -10.25 2.57
N HIS A 145 -21.18 -10.69 1.35
CA HIS A 145 -19.87 -10.44 0.76
C HIS A 145 -19.57 -8.94 0.61
N ILE A 146 -20.60 -8.10 0.40
CA ILE A 146 -20.45 -6.66 0.22
C ILE A 146 -19.83 -5.98 1.44
N THR A 147 -20.19 -6.44 2.64
CA THR A 147 -19.72 -5.86 3.91
C THR A 147 -18.55 -6.62 4.52
N SER A 148 -18.31 -7.88 4.14
CA SER A 148 -17.18 -8.68 4.65
C SER A 148 -15.90 -8.53 3.85
N GLN A 149 -15.98 -8.17 2.56
CA GLN A 149 -14.80 -7.88 1.74
C GLN A 149 -14.13 -6.55 2.16
N ILE A 150 -12.81 -6.49 2.02
CA ILE A 150 -11.97 -5.39 2.49
C ILE A 150 -11.52 -4.51 1.30
N GLY A 151 -11.37 -3.21 1.54
CA GLY A 151 -10.81 -2.26 0.59
C GLY A 151 -11.86 -1.63 -0.33
N MET A 152 -11.43 -1.20 -1.52
CA MET A 152 -12.26 -0.35 -2.41
C MET A 152 -13.31 -1.11 -3.23
N PHE A 153 -13.18 -2.44 -3.39
CA PHE A 153 -14.00 -3.19 -4.35
C PHE A 153 -14.80 -4.30 -3.71
N SER A 154 -16.02 -4.49 -4.22
CA SER A 154 -16.84 -5.66 -3.94
C SER A 154 -17.04 -6.45 -5.22
N LEU A 155 -16.86 -7.76 -5.18
CA LEU A 155 -17.12 -8.67 -6.29
C LEU A 155 -18.12 -9.74 -5.86
#